data_AF-W6L152-F1
#
_entry.id   AF-W6L152-F1
#
_cell.length_a   1.000
_cell.length_b   1.000
_cell.length_c   1.000
_cell.angle_alpha   90.00
_cell.angle_beta   90.00
_cell.angle_gamma   90.00
#
_symmetry.space_group_name_H-M   'P 1'
#
loop_
_entity.id
_entity.type
_entity.pdbx_description
1 polymer ?
#
loop_
_entity_poly.entity_id
_entity_poly.type
_entity_poly.pdbx_seq_one_letter_code
_entity_poly.pdbx_strand_id
1 'polypeptide(L)'
;MASFLSFYAHLSRLPIRSAAVAAAYAEIFHRYLRTYVDREDSALLYAEAFDGGARVVDCALKYAVECVRDFPFDLGVMRSVDCILDSIADKKSSVLVYVASLPEFEYLARYVRQPLSSALAGSTRGRILSLFISCLADHDPLELEKELETLFAVTRESPLERVLDCLYTLRGFFESIGRQNIIKASFDLFFAAMRNLLHLSFARFHEHALIVECVQCARVVFMVSTPLLENARIRLLLDFVELVMRNCCESMQTVITWRAAEHEKDQIGFITTMANLIVSVAQWKALDCFLPEEDVRSLADTTVETLVFILGNMDAKMLCYPELEEATFMALDMCADSFISTFVNSPNSNSLHSATLFALSTERRGIQRVGITVATKVSDYLEYSQATNKKVLVDYLNTIMNSLILCKSPTSNSQIVSKAILCFAKRSSLSCISSIFDAVSGPYPSLRPFFEAIYVSLESSLANSDSVAAQRKFEECLKTNFSLIKAINGL
;
A
#
# COMPACT_ATOMS: atom_id res chain seq x y z
N MET A 1 -4.10 36.05 -26.06
CA MET A 1 -2.75 35.95 -25.46
C MET A 1 -2.49 37.07 -24.44
N ALA A 2 -2.62 38.35 -24.81
CA ALA A 2 -2.51 39.47 -23.85
C ALA A 2 -3.52 39.42 -22.67
N SER A 3 -4.74 38.92 -22.90
CA SER A 3 -5.78 38.73 -21.87
C SER A 3 -5.46 37.61 -20.87
N PHE A 4 -4.91 36.48 -21.34
CA PHE A 4 -4.41 35.40 -20.49
C PHE A 4 -3.28 35.94 -19.61
N LEU A 5 -2.28 36.59 -20.20
CA LEU A 5 -1.13 37.15 -19.50
C LEU A 5 -1.51 38.25 -18.49
N SER A 6 -2.52 39.08 -18.81
CA SER A 6 -3.10 40.06 -17.88
C SER A 6 -3.77 39.40 -16.68
N PHE A 7 -4.42 38.24 -16.88
CA PHE A 7 -5.04 37.46 -15.80
C PHE A 7 -3.97 36.86 -14.88
N TYR A 8 -2.90 36.25 -15.39
CA TYR A 8 -1.81 35.68 -14.55
C TYR A 8 -0.96 36.71 -13.82
N ALA A 9 -0.67 37.85 -14.46
CA ALA A 9 0.01 38.97 -13.81
C ALA A 9 -0.87 39.63 -12.73
N HIS A 10 -2.19 39.51 -12.82
CA HIS A 10 -3.11 39.90 -11.75
C HIS A 10 -3.14 38.85 -10.63
N LEU A 11 -3.19 37.55 -10.96
CA LEU A 11 -3.26 36.47 -9.96
C LEU A 11 -2.06 36.43 -9.01
N SER A 12 -0.85 36.60 -9.54
CA SER A 12 0.41 36.71 -8.76
C SER A 12 0.52 38.00 -7.93
N ARG A 13 -0.41 38.95 -8.10
CA ARG A 13 -0.47 40.21 -7.34
C ARG A 13 -1.65 40.27 -6.39
N LEU A 14 -2.55 39.30 -6.43
CA LEU A 14 -3.66 39.23 -5.48
C LEU A 14 -3.11 38.75 -4.15
N PRO A 15 -3.38 39.44 -3.02
CA PRO A 15 -3.12 38.88 -1.70
C PRO A 15 -4.12 37.75 -1.48
N ILE A 16 -3.80 36.55 -1.97
CA ILE A 16 -4.64 35.37 -1.81
C ILE A 16 -4.60 34.99 -0.33
N ARG A 17 -5.66 35.31 0.40
CA ARG A 17 -5.79 34.96 1.83
C ARG A 17 -6.50 33.62 2.07
N SER A 18 -7.01 32.98 1.02
CA SER A 18 -7.75 31.72 1.11
C SER A 18 -6.91 30.57 0.56
N ALA A 19 -6.60 29.61 1.43
CA ALA A 19 -5.90 28.38 1.07
C ALA A 19 -6.61 27.58 -0.05
N ALA A 20 -7.95 27.54 -0.03
CA ALA A 20 -8.73 26.85 -1.06
C ALA A 20 -8.55 27.48 -2.45
N VAL A 21 -8.53 28.81 -2.52
CA VAL A 21 -8.28 29.55 -3.76
C VAL A 21 -6.85 29.32 -4.23
N ALA A 22 -5.88 29.30 -3.30
CA ALA A 22 -4.49 29.04 -3.63
C ALA A 22 -4.29 27.63 -4.22
N ALA A 23 -4.87 26.62 -3.58
CA ALA A 23 -4.84 25.24 -4.04
C ALA A 23 -5.49 25.08 -5.43
N ALA A 24 -6.60 25.76 -5.70
CA ALA A 24 -7.30 25.72 -6.99
C ALA A 24 -6.47 26.35 -8.12
N TYR A 25 -5.80 27.48 -7.88
CA TYR A 25 -4.90 28.06 -8.87
C TYR A 25 -3.68 27.18 -9.13
N ALA A 26 -3.10 26.58 -8.09
CA ALA A 26 -2.01 25.63 -8.26
C ALA A 26 -2.44 24.41 -9.10
N GLU A 27 -3.66 23.90 -8.93
CA GLU A 27 -4.22 22.84 -9.77
C GLU A 27 -4.35 23.27 -11.24
N ILE A 28 -4.77 24.52 -11.49
CA ILE A 28 -4.79 25.09 -12.84
C ILE A 28 -3.37 25.08 -13.41
N PHE A 29 -2.37 25.63 -12.71
CA PHE A 29 -0.99 25.63 -13.18
C PHE A 29 -0.46 24.22 -13.46
N HIS A 30 -0.69 23.27 -12.56
CA HIS A 30 -0.37 21.86 -12.76
C HIS A 30 -0.97 21.32 -14.07
N ARG A 31 -2.25 21.57 -14.32
CA ARG A 31 -2.93 21.12 -15.54
C ARG A 31 -2.37 21.76 -16.81
N TYR A 32 -2.02 23.05 -16.75
CA TYR A 32 -1.38 23.74 -17.88
C TYR A 32 0.03 23.21 -18.16
N LEU A 33 0.84 22.99 -17.11
CA LEU A 33 2.15 22.36 -17.24
C LEU A 33 2.03 21.00 -17.92
N ARG A 34 1.10 20.15 -17.49
CA ARG A 34 0.91 18.81 -18.08
C ARG A 34 0.45 18.83 -19.54
N THR A 35 -0.31 19.84 -19.95
CA THR A 35 -0.97 19.88 -21.26
C THR A 35 -0.16 20.63 -22.32
N TYR A 36 0.52 21.71 -21.93
CA TYR A 36 1.10 22.68 -22.88
C TYR A 36 2.61 22.83 -22.79
N VAL A 37 3.28 22.13 -21.87
CA VAL A 37 4.75 22.20 -21.73
C VAL A 37 5.36 20.84 -22.04
N ASP A 38 6.34 20.85 -22.94
CA ASP A 38 7.02 19.68 -23.51
C ASP A 38 7.54 18.68 -22.46
N ARG A 39 7.15 17.41 -22.62
CA ARG A 39 7.70 16.26 -21.89
C ARG A 39 8.67 15.49 -22.77
N GLU A 40 9.58 14.72 -22.17
CA GLU A 40 10.61 13.95 -22.90
C GLU A 40 10.04 13.11 -24.06
N ASP A 41 8.83 12.56 -23.90
CA ASP A 41 8.19 11.67 -24.90
C ASP A 41 7.02 12.29 -25.70
N SER A 42 6.76 13.60 -25.59
CA SER A 42 5.58 14.21 -26.24
C SER A 42 5.85 14.77 -27.63
N ALA A 43 4.92 14.54 -28.57
CA ALA A 43 4.88 15.21 -29.87
C ALA A 43 4.68 16.73 -29.70
N LEU A 44 5.36 17.52 -30.54
CA LEU A 44 5.46 19.00 -30.55
C LEU A 44 4.13 19.70 -30.91
N LEU A 45 2.99 19.31 -30.33
CA LEU A 45 1.67 19.83 -30.71
C LEU A 45 1.49 21.32 -30.39
N TYR A 46 2.29 21.89 -29.46
CA TYR A 46 2.19 23.28 -29.00
C TYR A 46 3.54 23.99 -28.79
N ALA A 47 4.59 23.60 -29.52
CA ALA A 47 5.97 24.08 -29.32
C ALA A 47 6.16 25.61 -29.41
N GLU A 48 5.21 26.35 -30.02
CA GLU A 48 5.24 27.81 -30.14
C GLU A 48 4.31 28.52 -29.13
N ALA A 49 3.43 27.78 -28.44
CA ALA A 49 2.52 28.37 -27.46
C ALA A 49 3.27 28.77 -26.19
N PHE A 50 2.92 29.94 -25.61
CA PHE A 50 3.51 30.45 -24.37
C PHE A 50 5.04 30.60 -24.40
N ASP A 51 5.59 31.01 -25.55
CA ASP A 51 7.03 31.10 -25.79
C ASP A 51 7.73 29.74 -25.55
N GLY A 52 7.15 28.68 -26.14
CA GLY A 52 7.63 27.30 -25.99
C GLY A 52 7.39 26.70 -24.60
N GLY A 53 6.34 27.15 -23.91
CA GLY A 53 6.00 26.70 -22.55
C GLY A 53 6.82 27.36 -21.42
N ALA A 54 7.87 28.12 -21.73
CA ALA A 54 8.76 28.75 -20.74
C ALA A 54 8.01 29.66 -19.76
N ARG A 55 7.01 30.41 -20.25
CA ARG A 55 6.22 31.33 -19.41
C ARG A 55 5.28 30.63 -18.44
N VAL A 56 4.75 29.47 -18.82
CA VAL A 56 3.92 28.66 -17.92
C VAL A 56 4.77 28.14 -16.78
N VAL A 57 5.99 27.71 -17.07
CA VAL A 57 6.97 27.24 -16.09
C VAL A 57 7.38 28.36 -15.14
N ASP A 58 7.75 29.53 -15.65
CA ASP A 58 8.12 30.70 -14.84
C ASP A 58 6.99 31.10 -13.87
N CYS A 59 5.76 31.25 -14.39
CA CYS A 59 4.62 31.60 -13.55
C CYS A 59 4.29 30.53 -12.52
N ALA A 60 4.33 29.24 -12.89
CA ALA A 60 4.03 28.15 -11.97
C ALA A 60 5.09 28.05 -10.85
N LEU A 61 6.37 28.25 -11.18
CA LEU A 61 7.46 28.22 -10.20
C LEU A 61 7.36 29.41 -9.23
N LYS A 62 7.11 30.62 -9.75
CA LYS A 62 6.81 31.81 -8.92
C LYS A 62 5.62 31.56 -7.98
N TYR A 63 4.56 30.99 -8.50
CA TYR A 63 3.37 30.68 -7.72
C TYR A 63 3.63 29.66 -6.63
N ALA A 64 4.41 28.61 -6.93
CA ALA A 64 4.85 27.63 -5.94
C ALA A 64 5.65 28.30 -4.82
N VAL A 65 6.58 29.20 -5.15
CA VAL A 65 7.35 29.98 -4.16
C VAL A 65 6.46 30.80 -3.24
N GLU A 66 5.48 31.52 -3.80
CA GLU A 66 4.53 32.31 -3.03
C GLU A 66 3.69 31.43 -2.11
N CYS A 67 3.20 30.28 -2.60
CA CYS A 67 2.44 29.34 -1.80
C CYS A 67 3.26 28.73 -0.65
N VAL A 68 4.51 28.36 -0.91
CA VAL A 68 5.43 27.84 0.12
C VAL A 68 5.70 28.88 1.20
N ARG A 69 5.87 30.14 0.80
CA ARG A 69 6.11 31.24 1.74
C ARG A 69 4.87 31.58 2.57
N ASP A 70 3.70 31.63 1.95
CA ASP A 70 2.49 32.19 2.55
C ASP A 70 1.62 31.11 3.24
N PHE A 71 1.75 29.83 2.84
CA PHE A 71 0.99 28.68 3.37
C PHE A 71 1.85 27.46 3.74
N PRO A 72 3.00 27.60 4.45
CA PRO A 72 3.94 26.51 4.68
C PRO A 72 3.39 25.28 5.44
N PHE A 73 2.27 25.46 6.15
CA PHE A 73 1.63 24.43 6.98
C PHE A 73 0.30 23.89 6.40
N ASP A 74 -0.20 24.46 5.30
CA ASP A 74 -1.48 24.02 4.71
C ASP A 74 -1.26 22.81 3.80
N LEU A 75 -1.67 21.63 4.27
CA LEU A 75 -1.52 20.38 3.53
C LEU A 75 -2.24 20.38 2.18
N GLY A 76 -3.35 21.12 2.03
CA GLY A 76 -4.08 21.21 0.78
C GLY A 76 -3.31 22.02 -0.26
N VAL A 77 -2.79 23.18 0.14
CA VAL A 77 -1.96 24.04 -0.72
C VAL A 77 -0.64 23.34 -1.06
N MET A 78 0.03 22.75 -0.07
CA MET A 78 1.30 22.05 -0.29
C MET A 78 1.11 20.87 -1.26
N ARG A 79 0.04 20.08 -1.15
CA ARG A 79 -0.28 19.03 -2.15
C ARG A 79 -0.44 19.57 -3.58
N SER A 80 -0.98 20.78 -3.75
CA SER A 80 -1.09 21.38 -5.09
C SER A 80 0.26 21.93 -5.58
N VAL A 81 1.07 22.51 -4.69
CA VAL A 81 2.46 22.92 -5.00
C VAL A 81 3.30 21.71 -5.42
N ASP A 82 3.21 20.64 -4.65
CA ASP A 82 3.79 19.33 -4.88
C ASP A 82 3.51 18.83 -6.31
N CYS A 83 2.26 18.97 -6.79
CA CYS A 83 1.88 18.61 -8.15
C CYS A 83 2.50 19.51 -9.22
N ILE A 84 2.73 20.79 -8.92
CA ILE A 84 3.48 21.71 -9.80
C ILE A 84 4.94 21.26 -9.89
N LEU A 85 5.59 21.03 -8.76
CA LEU A 85 6.99 20.62 -8.68
C LEU A 85 7.25 19.32 -9.46
N ASP A 86 6.43 18.29 -9.25
CA ASP A 86 6.50 17.03 -10.01
C ASP A 86 6.33 17.29 -11.51
N SER A 87 5.36 18.13 -11.88
CA SER A 87 5.10 18.40 -13.30
C SER A 87 6.25 19.11 -13.98
N ILE A 88 7.00 19.95 -13.25
CA ILE A 88 8.21 20.61 -13.76
C ILE A 88 9.36 19.59 -13.83
N ALA A 89 9.56 18.76 -12.80
CA ALA A 89 10.64 17.76 -12.77
C ALA A 89 10.55 16.74 -13.92
N ASP A 90 9.33 16.43 -14.38
CA ASP A 90 9.04 15.55 -15.52
C ASP A 90 9.25 16.20 -16.91
N LYS A 91 9.74 17.43 -17.00
CA LYS A 91 9.95 18.13 -18.28
C LYS A 91 11.28 17.76 -18.94
N LYS A 92 11.41 18.06 -20.24
CA LYS A 92 12.65 17.88 -21.00
C LYS A 92 13.82 18.60 -20.33
N SER A 93 15.03 18.06 -20.50
CA SER A 93 16.28 18.66 -19.98
C SER A 93 16.45 20.14 -20.34
N SER A 94 16.02 20.59 -21.53
CA SER A 94 16.09 22.00 -21.91
C SER A 94 15.20 22.91 -21.03
N VAL A 95 14.03 22.43 -20.62
CA VAL A 95 13.14 23.14 -19.70
C VAL A 95 13.75 23.17 -18.30
N LEU A 96 14.35 22.07 -17.86
CA LEU A 96 15.01 21.99 -16.56
C LEU A 96 16.24 22.90 -16.46
N VAL A 97 17.03 23.01 -17.53
CA VAL A 97 18.13 23.99 -17.62
C VAL A 97 17.59 25.42 -17.51
N TYR A 98 16.46 25.71 -18.15
CA TYR A 98 15.80 27.01 -18.00
C TYR A 98 15.33 27.24 -16.55
N VAL A 99 14.69 26.26 -15.93
CA VAL A 99 14.26 26.32 -14.52
C VAL A 99 15.43 26.58 -13.59
N ALA A 100 16.56 25.90 -13.79
CA ALA A 100 17.77 26.07 -13.00
C ALA A 100 18.33 27.51 -13.07
N SER A 101 18.06 28.23 -14.17
CA SER A 101 18.46 29.63 -14.33
C SER A 101 17.55 30.64 -13.62
N LEU A 102 16.38 30.22 -13.13
CA LEU A 102 15.41 31.11 -12.49
C LEU A 102 15.77 31.35 -11.00
N PRO A 103 15.64 32.59 -10.50
CA PRO A 103 15.91 32.90 -9.09
C PRO A 103 14.97 32.17 -8.12
N GLU A 104 13.75 31.85 -8.56
CA GLU A 104 12.77 31.09 -7.79
C GLU A 104 13.23 29.67 -7.49
N PHE A 105 13.98 29.05 -8.41
CA PHE A 105 14.56 27.72 -8.18
C PHE A 105 15.57 27.75 -7.03
N GLU A 106 16.49 28.72 -7.03
CA GLU A 106 17.46 28.88 -5.95
C GLU A 106 16.77 29.26 -4.62
N TYR A 107 15.67 30.01 -4.66
CA TYR A 107 14.87 30.28 -3.47
C TYR A 107 14.28 28.99 -2.87
N LEU A 108 13.71 28.10 -3.69
CA LEU A 108 13.20 26.81 -3.24
C LEU A 108 14.33 25.90 -2.74
N ALA A 109 15.48 25.87 -3.41
CA ALA A 109 16.63 25.07 -3.02
C ALA A 109 17.12 25.38 -1.58
N ARG A 110 16.91 26.61 -1.09
CA ARG A 110 17.23 26.97 0.30
C ARG A 110 16.42 26.18 1.33
N TYR A 111 15.17 25.81 1.04
CA TYR A 111 14.34 25.00 1.95
C TYR A 111 14.87 23.58 2.13
N VAL A 112 15.60 23.08 1.13
CA VAL A 112 16.29 21.80 1.18
C VAL A 112 17.58 21.94 1.99
N ARG A 113 18.41 22.94 1.67
CA ARG A 113 19.71 23.20 2.31
C ARG A 113 19.62 23.69 3.76
N GLN A 114 18.49 24.24 4.18
CA GLN A 114 18.27 24.81 5.52
C GLN A 114 17.01 24.23 6.18
N PRO A 115 16.99 22.92 6.49
CA PRO A 115 15.77 22.17 6.83
C PRO A 115 15.04 22.68 8.09
N LEU A 116 15.76 23.24 9.06
CA LEU A 116 15.21 23.71 10.34
C LEU A 116 14.89 25.22 10.38
N SER A 117 15.33 26.01 9.41
CA SER A 117 15.03 27.45 9.38
C SER A 117 13.65 27.75 8.78
N SER A 118 13.03 26.77 8.12
CA SER A 118 11.74 26.92 7.46
C SER A 118 10.98 25.59 7.52
N ALA A 119 10.02 25.50 8.43
CA ALA A 119 9.17 24.32 8.57
C ALA A 119 8.23 24.21 7.35
N LEU A 120 8.24 23.04 6.70
CA LEU A 120 7.32 22.68 5.62
C LEU A 120 6.49 21.48 6.05
N ALA A 121 5.21 21.49 5.69
CA ALA A 121 4.36 20.33 5.94
C ALA A 121 4.67 19.18 4.96
N GLY A 122 4.66 17.95 5.49
CA GLY A 122 4.67 16.72 4.70
C GLY A 122 5.93 16.48 3.87
N SER A 123 5.76 15.89 2.69
CA SER A 123 6.85 15.50 1.78
C SER A 123 7.34 16.62 0.86
N THR A 124 6.83 17.86 0.99
CA THR A 124 7.11 18.99 0.11
C THR A 124 8.61 19.23 -0.11
N ARG A 125 9.41 19.19 0.96
CA ARG A 125 10.87 19.38 0.86
C ARG A 125 11.53 18.31 0.00
N GLY A 126 11.04 17.07 0.08
CA GLY A 126 11.51 15.97 -0.77
C GLY A 126 11.21 16.20 -2.25
N ARG A 127 10.04 16.77 -2.57
CA ARG A 127 9.67 17.16 -3.94
C ARG A 127 10.53 18.31 -4.45
N ILE A 128 10.87 19.27 -3.59
CA ILE A 128 11.85 20.32 -3.94
C ILE A 128 13.23 19.70 -4.20
N LEU A 129 13.67 18.73 -3.37
CA LEU A 129 14.93 18.01 -3.60
C LEU A 129 14.91 17.22 -4.93
N SER A 130 13.78 16.60 -5.28
CA SER A 130 13.58 15.90 -6.55
C SER A 130 13.72 16.86 -7.75
N LEU A 131 13.07 18.02 -7.68
CA LEU A 131 13.23 19.08 -8.68
C LEU A 131 14.68 19.57 -8.75
N PHE A 132 15.32 19.80 -7.59
CA PHE A 132 16.71 20.23 -7.50
C PHE A 132 17.64 19.27 -8.26
N ILE A 133 17.56 17.98 -7.93
CA ILE A 133 18.37 16.95 -8.57
C ILE A 133 18.03 16.82 -10.06
N SER A 134 16.75 16.90 -10.44
CA SER A 134 16.34 16.83 -11.85
C SER A 134 16.91 17.96 -12.69
N CYS A 135 17.12 19.14 -12.09
CA CYS A 135 17.69 20.32 -12.73
C CYS A 135 19.23 20.35 -12.81
N LEU A 136 19.94 19.43 -12.15
CA LEU A 136 21.40 19.34 -12.26
C LEU A 136 21.78 18.73 -13.61
N ALA A 137 22.25 19.58 -14.54
CA ALA A 137 22.85 19.13 -15.79
C ALA A 137 24.19 18.46 -15.48
N ASP A 138 24.34 17.18 -15.84
CA ASP A 138 25.50 16.34 -15.58
C ASP A 138 25.76 16.11 -14.08
N HIS A 139 25.10 15.09 -13.53
CA HIS A 139 25.31 14.63 -12.15
C HIS A 139 26.80 14.31 -11.91
N ASP A 140 27.58 15.24 -11.36
CA ASP A 140 28.85 14.87 -10.71
C ASP A 140 28.46 14.06 -9.46
N PRO A 141 28.74 12.74 -9.44
CA PRO A 141 28.35 11.90 -8.31
C PRO A 141 28.97 12.38 -6.99
N LEU A 142 30.13 13.03 -7.05
CA LEU A 142 30.83 13.54 -5.86
C LEU A 142 30.17 14.79 -5.28
N GLU A 143 29.64 15.67 -6.13
CA GLU A 143 28.89 16.84 -5.67
C GLU A 143 27.54 16.43 -5.09
N LEU A 144 26.85 15.49 -5.75
CA LEU A 144 25.61 14.94 -5.24
C LEU A 144 25.82 14.20 -3.92
N GLU A 145 26.88 13.40 -3.79
CA GLU A 145 27.26 12.72 -2.56
C GLU A 145 27.45 13.72 -1.40
N LYS A 146 28.26 14.76 -1.60
CA LYS A 146 28.48 15.80 -0.57
C LYS A 146 27.21 16.54 -0.18
N GLU A 147 26.36 16.86 -1.17
CA GLU A 147 25.08 17.52 -0.90
C GLU A 147 24.18 16.59 -0.07
N LEU A 148 24.05 15.31 -0.45
CA LEU A 148 23.25 14.34 0.30
C LEU A 148 23.80 14.06 1.71
N GLU A 149 25.12 13.95 1.86
CA GLU A 149 25.77 13.82 3.17
C GLU A 149 25.43 15.00 4.08
N THR A 150 25.45 16.22 3.53
CA THR A 150 25.11 17.43 4.28
C THR A 150 23.62 17.48 4.62
N LEU A 151 22.76 17.17 3.65
CA LEU A 151 21.30 17.20 3.80
C LEU A 151 20.76 16.14 4.75
N PHE A 152 21.43 15.01 4.87
CA PHE A 152 21.06 13.92 5.77
C PHE A 152 22.04 13.74 6.92
N ALA A 153 22.89 14.73 7.18
CA ALA A 153 23.75 14.78 8.36
C ALA A 153 22.87 14.86 9.62
N VAL A 154 22.69 13.70 10.26
CA VAL A 154 22.06 13.56 11.56
C VAL A 154 22.88 12.65 12.44
N THR A 155 22.82 12.90 13.73
CA THR A 155 23.50 12.12 14.78
C THR A 155 22.48 11.63 15.80
N ARG A 156 22.91 10.79 16.75
CA ARG A 156 22.06 10.36 17.86
C ARG A 156 21.53 11.52 18.72
N GLU A 157 22.24 12.65 18.72
CA GLU A 157 21.90 13.85 19.49
C GLU A 157 20.97 14.80 18.72
N SER A 158 20.67 14.51 17.45
CA SER A 158 19.80 15.36 16.64
C SER A 158 18.37 15.38 17.19
N PRO A 159 17.68 16.54 17.16
CA PRO A 159 16.30 16.66 17.61
C PRO A 159 15.36 15.75 16.80
N LEU A 160 14.25 15.31 17.39
CA LEU A 160 13.31 14.37 16.75
C LEU A 160 12.81 14.92 15.41
N GLU A 161 12.46 16.19 15.44
CA GLU A 161 11.93 16.96 14.32
C GLU A 161 12.89 16.90 13.14
N ARG A 162 14.20 16.99 13.40
CA ARG A 162 15.22 16.90 12.35
C ARG A 162 15.29 15.51 11.72
N VAL A 163 15.18 14.45 12.53
CA VAL A 163 15.20 13.07 12.02
C VAL A 163 13.94 12.78 11.19
N LEU A 164 12.77 13.21 11.68
CA LEU A 164 11.51 13.14 10.95
C LEU A 164 11.57 13.92 9.64
N ASP A 165 12.13 15.13 9.67
CA ASP A 165 12.30 15.99 8.51
C ASP A 165 13.14 15.33 7.41
N CYS A 166 14.23 14.64 7.79
CA CYS A 166 15.02 13.82 6.87
C CYS A 166 14.19 12.70 6.23
N LEU A 167 13.40 11.97 7.02
CA LEU A 167 12.57 10.87 6.51
C LEU A 167 11.47 11.37 5.58
N TYR A 168 10.76 12.45 5.95
CA TYR A 168 9.77 13.10 5.07
C TYR A 168 10.39 13.59 3.76
N THR A 169 11.61 14.13 3.84
CA THR A 169 12.35 14.60 2.66
C THR A 169 12.75 13.43 1.76
N LEU A 170 13.23 12.32 2.31
CA LEU A 170 13.51 11.10 1.53
C LEU A 170 12.26 10.53 0.89
N ARG A 171 11.19 10.35 1.68
CA ARG A 171 9.91 9.86 1.19
C ARG A 171 9.40 10.73 0.04
N GLY A 172 9.39 12.05 0.24
CA GLY A 172 8.96 13.01 -0.77
C GLY A 172 9.82 13.02 -2.04
N PHE A 173 11.13 12.81 -1.89
CA PHE A 173 12.03 12.68 -3.04
C PHE A 173 11.63 11.47 -3.88
N PHE A 174 11.49 10.28 -3.26
CA PHE A 174 11.12 9.07 -3.98
C PHE A 174 9.67 9.10 -4.50
N GLU A 175 8.73 9.77 -3.82
CA GLU A 175 7.37 10.01 -4.32
C GLU A 175 7.36 10.85 -5.61
N SER A 176 8.35 11.72 -5.80
CA SER A 176 8.39 12.75 -6.84
C SER A 176 9.29 12.40 -8.02
N ILE A 177 10.37 11.67 -7.79
CA ILE A 177 11.37 11.39 -8.82
C ILE A 177 10.83 10.43 -9.89
N GLY A 178 10.44 10.98 -11.04
CA GLY A 178 9.96 10.19 -12.19
C GLY A 178 11.08 9.67 -13.11
N ARG A 179 12.29 10.25 -13.00
CA ARG A 179 13.42 10.00 -13.90
C ARG A 179 14.19 8.75 -13.50
N GLN A 180 13.89 7.63 -14.18
CA GLN A 180 14.45 6.31 -13.87
C GLN A 180 16.00 6.26 -13.90
N ASN A 181 16.62 6.97 -14.84
CA ASN A 181 18.08 7.06 -14.95
C ASN A 181 18.71 7.70 -13.70
N ILE A 182 18.09 8.75 -13.15
CA ILE A 182 18.56 9.42 -11.93
C ILE A 182 18.46 8.47 -10.75
N ILE A 183 17.33 7.76 -10.61
CA ILE A 183 17.14 6.76 -9.54
C ILE A 183 18.24 5.69 -9.61
N LYS A 184 18.49 5.11 -10.79
CA LYS A 184 19.53 4.08 -10.96
C LYS A 184 20.94 4.58 -10.67
N ALA A 185 21.25 5.82 -11.04
CA ALA A 185 22.57 6.41 -10.85
C ALA A 185 22.83 6.81 -9.39
N SER A 186 21.81 7.29 -8.68
CA SER A 186 21.93 7.83 -7.32
C SER A 186 21.49 6.87 -6.22
N PHE A 187 20.97 5.68 -6.57
CA PHE A 187 20.40 4.73 -5.61
C PHE A 187 21.33 4.43 -4.43
N ASP A 188 22.60 4.10 -4.69
CA ASP A 188 23.53 3.68 -3.64
C ASP A 188 23.78 4.79 -2.61
N LEU A 189 23.84 6.06 -3.07
CA LEU A 189 24.01 7.23 -2.20
C LEU A 189 22.78 7.46 -1.31
N PHE A 190 21.60 7.46 -1.91
CA PHE A 190 20.34 7.58 -1.16
C PHE A 190 20.13 6.42 -0.20
N PHE A 191 20.48 5.20 -0.62
CA PHE A 191 20.36 4.01 0.19
C PHE A 191 21.28 4.04 1.41
N ALA A 192 22.52 4.52 1.25
CA ALA A 192 23.42 4.74 2.38
C ALA A 192 22.85 5.76 3.38
N ALA A 193 22.31 6.89 2.91
CA ALA A 193 21.67 7.90 3.75
C ALA A 193 20.44 7.33 4.49
N MET A 194 19.57 6.60 3.77
CA MET A 194 18.39 5.95 4.35
C MET A 194 18.75 4.94 5.44
N ARG A 195 19.75 4.09 5.18
CA ARG A 195 20.20 3.08 6.14
C ARG A 195 20.74 3.74 7.42
N ASN A 196 21.54 4.80 7.28
CA ASN A 196 22.07 5.54 8.42
C ASN A 196 20.95 6.20 9.25
N LEU A 197 20.00 6.85 8.57
CA LEU A 197 18.83 7.46 9.21
C LEU A 197 17.99 6.43 9.97
N LEU A 198 17.72 5.27 9.36
CA LEU A 198 16.94 4.21 9.99
C LEU A 198 17.64 3.60 11.19
N HIS A 199 18.96 3.37 11.12
CA HIS A 199 19.72 2.92 12.29
C HIS A 199 19.62 3.91 13.46
N LEU A 200 19.62 5.22 13.18
CA LEU A 200 19.43 6.23 14.21
C LEU A 200 17.98 6.25 14.72
N SER A 201 17.01 6.04 13.82
CA SER A 201 15.60 5.99 14.18
C SER A 201 15.28 4.81 15.11
N PHE A 202 15.87 3.63 14.87
CA PHE A 202 15.62 2.43 15.68
C PHE A 202 15.93 2.64 17.17
N ALA A 203 16.94 3.45 17.50
CA ALA A 203 17.26 3.79 18.89
C ALA A 203 16.20 4.67 19.58
N ARG A 204 15.26 5.24 18.81
CA ARG A 204 14.25 6.22 19.25
C ARG A 204 12.83 5.79 18.96
N PHE A 205 12.63 4.49 18.75
CA PHE A 205 11.34 3.89 18.41
C PHE A 205 10.30 3.89 19.56
N HIS A 206 10.57 4.60 20.66
CA HIS A 206 9.52 5.08 21.55
C HIS A 206 8.68 6.23 20.96
N GLU A 207 9.21 6.92 19.94
CA GLU A 207 8.51 8.00 19.23
C GLU A 207 7.65 7.41 18.10
N HIS A 208 6.33 7.30 18.32
CA HIS A 208 5.43 6.58 17.40
C HIS A 208 5.44 7.13 15.96
N ALA A 209 5.47 8.45 15.80
CA ALA A 209 5.51 9.11 14.50
C ALA A 209 6.75 8.70 13.68
N LEU A 210 7.88 8.44 14.35
CA LEU A 210 9.12 8.05 13.71
C LEU A 210 9.01 6.66 13.08
N ILE A 211 8.46 5.70 13.82
CA ILE A 211 8.23 4.34 13.31
C ILE A 211 7.33 4.36 12.09
N VAL A 212 6.19 5.06 12.18
CA VAL A 212 5.24 5.16 11.07
C VAL A 212 5.94 5.71 9.82
N GLU A 213 6.71 6.78 9.97
CA GLU A 213 7.40 7.39 8.84
C GLU A 213 8.51 6.49 8.26
N CYS A 214 9.23 5.74 9.10
CA CYS A 214 10.20 4.75 8.64
C CYS A 214 9.55 3.69 7.72
N VAL A 215 8.39 3.16 8.11
CA VAL A 215 7.66 2.16 7.30
C VAL A 215 7.15 2.79 6.00
N GLN A 216 6.63 4.01 6.04
CA GLN A 216 6.17 4.73 4.84
C GLN A 216 7.32 4.99 3.86
N CYS A 217 8.46 5.47 4.36
CA CYS A 217 9.65 5.70 3.57
C CYS A 217 10.13 4.39 2.92
N ALA A 218 10.22 3.30 3.70
CA ALA A 218 10.63 2.00 3.19
C ALA A 218 9.71 1.49 2.07
N ARG A 219 8.39 1.63 2.26
CA ARG A 219 7.39 1.26 1.24
C ARG A 219 7.54 2.06 -0.05
N VAL A 220 7.67 3.38 0.03
CA VAL A 220 7.80 4.25 -1.15
C VAL A 220 9.07 3.91 -1.92
N VAL A 221 10.21 3.82 -1.21
CA VAL A 221 11.50 3.49 -1.81
C VAL A 221 11.44 2.13 -2.48
N PHE A 222 10.84 1.14 -1.81
CA PHE A 222 10.63 -0.19 -2.36
C PHE A 222 9.83 -0.15 -3.67
N MET A 223 8.65 0.48 -3.67
CA MET A 223 7.78 0.56 -4.84
C MET A 223 8.42 1.27 -6.03
N VAL A 224 9.17 2.34 -5.77
CA VAL A 224 9.77 3.18 -6.83
C VAL A 224 11.04 2.55 -7.38
N SER A 225 11.84 1.91 -6.53
CA SER A 225 13.16 1.41 -6.93
C SER A 225 13.11 -0.02 -7.46
N THR A 226 12.26 -0.91 -6.92
CA THR A 226 12.25 -2.33 -7.32
C THR A 226 12.16 -2.58 -8.82
N PRO A 227 11.34 -1.86 -9.63
CA PRO A 227 11.26 -2.13 -11.08
C PRO A 227 12.50 -1.69 -11.86
N LEU A 228 13.41 -0.93 -11.23
CA LEU A 228 14.51 -0.25 -11.88
C LEU A 228 15.88 -0.87 -11.57
N LEU A 229 15.99 -1.54 -10.43
CA LEU A 229 17.24 -2.03 -9.90
C LEU A 229 17.64 -3.38 -10.52
N GLU A 230 18.94 -3.65 -10.51
CA GLU A 230 19.48 -4.95 -10.87
C GLU A 230 19.67 -5.83 -9.62
N ASN A 231 19.85 -7.14 -9.83
CA ASN A 231 19.80 -8.16 -8.78
C ASN A 231 20.56 -7.83 -7.49
N ALA A 232 21.80 -7.29 -7.55
CA ALA A 232 22.56 -6.96 -6.34
C ALA A 232 21.92 -5.84 -5.52
N ARG A 233 21.44 -4.78 -6.18
CA ARG A 233 20.78 -3.64 -5.52
C ARG A 233 19.37 -3.99 -5.07
N ILE A 234 18.66 -4.86 -5.80
CA ILE A 234 17.38 -5.39 -5.33
C ILE A 234 17.59 -6.15 -4.01
N ARG A 235 18.58 -7.04 -3.91
CA ARG A 235 18.85 -7.78 -2.66
C ARG A 235 19.07 -6.85 -1.46
N LEU A 236 19.88 -5.80 -1.64
CA LEU A 236 20.08 -4.78 -0.59
C LEU A 236 18.74 -4.14 -0.15
N LEU A 237 17.86 -3.86 -1.12
CA LEU A 237 16.54 -3.29 -0.84
C LEU A 237 15.61 -4.30 -0.14
N LEU A 238 15.69 -5.59 -0.45
CA LEU A 238 14.93 -6.64 0.25
C LEU A 238 15.40 -6.76 1.71
N ASP A 239 16.72 -6.84 1.94
CA ASP A 239 17.31 -6.89 3.28
C ASP A 239 16.91 -5.68 4.12
N PHE A 240 16.84 -4.51 3.48
CA PHE A 240 16.41 -3.27 4.10
C PHE A 240 14.94 -3.30 4.52
N VAL A 241 14.04 -3.77 3.66
CA VAL A 241 12.62 -3.90 4.00
C VAL A 241 12.41 -4.91 5.13
N GLU A 242 13.13 -6.04 5.10
CA GLU A 242 13.16 -7.03 6.17
C GLU A 242 13.58 -6.38 7.50
N LEU A 243 14.68 -5.62 7.49
CA LEU A 243 15.19 -4.95 8.68
C LEU A 243 14.17 -3.98 9.27
N VAL A 244 13.49 -3.18 8.43
CA VAL A 244 12.44 -2.25 8.86
C VAL A 244 11.27 -3.00 9.48
N MET A 245 10.74 -4.03 8.83
CA MET A 245 9.64 -4.83 9.35
C MET A 245 9.97 -5.40 10.75
N ARG A 246 11.14 -6.05 10.89
CA ARG A 246 11.55 -6.67 12.17
C ARG A 246 11.70 -5.66 13.30
N ASN A 247 12.45 -4.57 13.08
CA ASN A 247 12.68 -3.57 14.13
C ASN A 247 11.39 -2.86 14.54
N CYS A 248 10.48 -2.58 13.60
CA CYS A 248 9.20 -1.98 13.92
C CYS A 248 8.30 -2.93 14.74
N CYS A 249 8.24 -4.22 14.39
CA CYS A 249 7.52 -5.22 15.18
C CYS A 249 8.11 -5.38 16.58
N GLU A 250 9.44 -5.50 16.69
CA GLU A 250 10.14 -5.61 17.98
C GLU A 250 9.88 -4.39 18.86
N SER A 251 9.93 -3.19 18.30
CA SER A 251 9.64 -1.99 19.08
C SER A 251 8.19 -1.95 19.58
N MET A 252 7.21 -2.30 18.75
CA MET A 252 5.82 -2.31 19.18
C MET A 252 5.57 -3.34 20.29
N GLN A 253 6.33 -4.43 20.32
CA GLN A 253 6.26 -5.43 21.39
C GLN A 253 6.88 -4.94 22.70
N THR A 254 8.03 -4.27 22.63
CA THR A 254 8.88 -3.93 23.78
C THR A 254 8.54 -2.58 24.41
N VAL A 255 8.06 -1.62 23.62
CA VAL A 255 7.75 -0.27 24.09
C VAL A 255 6.31 -0.21 24.60
N ILE A 256 6.15 0.08 25.90
CA ILE A 256 4.86 0.03 26.61
C ILE A 256 3.87 1.10 26.11
N THR A 257 4.34 2.25 25.61
CA THR A 257 3.49 3.36 25.16
C THR A 257 2.55 2.97 24.02
N TRP A 258 2.92 2.00 23.18
CA TRP A 258 2.06 1.47 22.12
C TRP A 258 0.76 0.83 22.63
N ARG A 259 0.72 0.40 23.90
CA ARG A 259 -0.45 -0.24 24.52
C ARG A 259 -1.33 0.75 25.29
N ALA A 260 -0.92 2.02 25.37
CA ALA A 260 -1.70 3.02 26.07
C ALA A 260 -2.90 3.46 25.20
N ALA A 261 -4.07 3.62 25.84
CA ALA A 261 -5.30 3.99 25.13
C ALA A 261 -5.21 5.36 24.43
N GLU A 262 -4.37 6.27 24.93
CA GLU A 262 -4.11 7.57 24.31
C GLU A 262 -3.42 7.47 22.94
N HIS A 263 -2.75 6.35 22.67
CA HIS A 263 -2.00 6.08 21.45
C HIS A 263 -2.70 5.08 20.52
N GLU A 264 -3.98 4.76 20.76
CA GLU A 264 -4.74 3.83 19.91
C GLU A 264 -4.76 4.28 18.44
N LYS A 265 -4.86 5.59 18.18
CA LYS A 265 -4.81 6.14 16.82
C LYS A 265 -3.46 5.93 16.15
N ASP A 266 -2.37 6.09 16.89
CA ASP A 266 -1.01 5.87 16.39
C ASP A 266 -0.80 4.38 16.08
N GLN A 267 -1.34 3.52 16.95
CA GLN A 267 -1.33 2.07 16.77
C GLN A 267 -2.06 1.66 15.49
N ILE A 268 -3.27 2.17 15.26
CA ILE A 268 -4.06 1.93 14.05
C ILE A 268 -3.30 2.43 12.82
N GLY A 269 -2.73 3.64 12.87
CA GLY A 269 -1.95 4.22 11.79
C GLY A 269 -0.70 3.39 11.45
N PHE A 270 0.00 2.90 12.47
CA PHE A 270 1.15 2.01 12.31
C PHE A 270 0.76 0.69 11.65
N ILE A 271 -0.25 -0.01 12.18
CA ILE A 271 -0.68 -1.31 11.64
C ILE A 271 -1.14 -1.15 10.19
N THR A 272 -1.91 -0.11 9.89
CA THR A 272 -2.37 0.19 8.52
C THR A 272 -1.18 0.43 7.58
N THR A 273 -0.17 1.16 8.04
CA THR A 273 1.04 1.44 7.26
C THR A 273 1.85 0.17 7.01
N MET A 274 2.00 -0.69 8.03
CA MET A 274 2.72 -1.96 7.90
C MET A 274 1.98 -2.94 6.98
N ALA A 275 0.65 -3.02 7.07
CA ALA A 275 -0.17 -3.81 6.15
C ALA A 275 0.00 -3.34 4.69
N ASN A 276 0.04 -2.03 4.45
CA ASN A 276 0.31 -1.47 3.12
C ASN A 276 1.72 -1.79 2.60
N LEU A 277 2.73 -1.86 3.48
CA LEU A 277 4.07 -2.32 3.10
C LEU A 277 4.05 -3.79 2.69
N ILE A 278 3.40 -4.66 3.47
CA ILE A 278 3.20 -6.08 3.14
C ILE A 278 2.53 -6.23 1.78
N VAL A 279 1.44 -5.48 1.53
CA VAL A 279 0.75 -5.49 0.23
C VAL A 279 1.70 -5.12 -0.89
N SER A 280 2.50 -4.06 -0.75
CA SER A 280 3.48 -3.65 -1.74
C SER A 280 4.54 -4.73 -2.03
N VAL A 281 5.07 -5.38 -0.99
CA VAL A 281 6.05 -6.47 -1.12
C VAL A 281 5.46 -7.69 -1.82
N ALA A 282 4.25 -8.09 -1.42
CA ALA A 282 3.56 -9.21 -2.04
C ALA A 282 3.19 -8.91 -3.51
N GLN A 283 2.67 -7.72 -3.80
CA GLN A 283 2.39 -7.29 -5.18
C GLN A 283 3.65 -7.31 -6.05
N TRP A 284 4.78 -6.85 -5.53
CA TRP A 284 6.06 -6.96 -6.24
C TRP A 284 6.40 -8.42 -6.55
N LYS A 285 6.33 -9.33 -5.57
CA LYS A 285 6.61 -10.76 -5.81
C LYS A 285 5.67 -11.39 -6.84
N ALA A 286 4.41 -11.01 -6.85
CA ALA A 286 3.44 -11.48 -7.85
C ALA A 286 3.73 -10.98 -9.27
N LEU A 287 4.27 -9.75 -9.40
CA LEU A 287 4.59 -9.12 -10.69
C LEU A 287 5.99 -9.45 -11.21
N ASP A 288 6.95 -9.71 -10.32
CA ASP A 288 8.37 -9.68 -10.62
C ASP A 288 9.07 -10.95 -10.08
N CYS A 289 9.07 -12.01 -10.90
CA CYS A 289 9.59 -13.34 -10.55
C CYS A 289 10.95 -13.67 -11.21
N PHE A 290 11.86 -12.71 -11.36
CA PHE A 290 13.20 -13.00 -11.90
C PHE A 290 14.23 -13.45 -10.84
N LEU A 291 13.97 -13.17 -9.55
CA LEU A 291 14.85 -13.62 -8.48
C LEU A 291 14.55 -15.07 -8.07
N PRO A 292 15.60 -15.91 -7.86
CA PRO A 292 15.46 -17.24 -7.25
C PRO A 292 14.69 -17.21 -5.93
N GLU A 293 13.95 -18.27 -5.63
CA GLU A 293 13.20 -18.38 -4.36
C GLU A 293 14.10 -18.25 -3.13
N GLU A 294 15.36 -18.67 -3.22
CA GLU A 294 16.35 -18.56 -2.13
C GLU A 294 16.61 -17.10 -1.74
N ASP A 295 16.67 -16.19 -2.73
CA ASP A 295 16.89 -14.75 -2.50
C ASP A 295 15.67 -14.08 -1.85
N VAL A 296 14.47 -14.66 -2.00
CA VAL A 296 13.21 -14.08 -1.52
C VAL A 296 12.73 -14.75 -0.23
N ARG A 297 13.30 -15.89 0.16
CA ARG A 297 12.82 -16.70 1.30
C ARG A 297 12.80 -15.91 2.61
N SER A 298 13.89 -15.22 2.95
CA SER A 298 13.98 -14.43 4.19
C SER A 298 12.94 -13.29 4.24
N LEU A 299 12.72 -12.65 3.09
CA LEU A 299 11.69 -11.62 2.95
C LEU A 299 10.29 -12.22 3.09
N ALA A 300 10.02 -13.38 2.48
CA ALA A 300 8.74 -14.08 2.59
C ALA A 300 8.43 -14.45 4.05
N ASP A 301 9.40 -15.04 4.75
CA ASP A 301 9.30 -15.42 6.16
C ASP A 301 9.00 -14.20 7.02
N THR A 302 9.79 -13.13 6.87
CA THR A 302 9.59 -11.87 7.60
C THR A 302 8.24 -11.23 7.29
N THR A 303 7.81 -11.24 6.03
CA THR A 303 6.53 -10.65 5.60
C THR A 303 5.34 -11.40 6.22
N VAL A 304 5.38 -12.73 6.22
CA VAL A 304 4.34 -13.57 6.83
C VAL A 304 4.35 -13.43 8.35
N GLU A 305 5.51 -13.39 9.00
CA GLU A 305 5.63 -13.15 10.44
C GLU A 305 5.11 -11.77 10.84
N THR A 306 5.39 -10.74 10.03
CA THR A 306 4.87 -9.38 10.22
C THR A 306 3.34 -9.35 10.11
N LEU A 307 2.77 -10.08 9.14
CA LEU A 307 1.32 -10.23 9.02
C LEU A 307 0.71 -10.93 10.25
N VAL A 308 1.32 -12.03 10.70
CA VAL A 308 0.91 -12.72 11.94
C VAL A 308 0.96 -11.77 13.12
N PHE A 309 2.02 -10.97 13.23
CA PHE A 309 2.18 -9.99 14.29
C PHE A 309 1.05 -8.94 14.27
N ILE A 310 0.75 -8.37 13.09
CA ILE A 310 -0.36 -7.45 12.91
C ILE A 310 -1.67 -8.07 13.38
N LEU A 311 -2.01 -9.27 12.88
CA LEU A 311 -3.23 -9.96 13.24
C LEU A 311 -3.32 -10.26 14.74
N GLY A 312 -2.19 -10.56 15.39
CA GLY A 312 -2.12 -10.79 16.83
C GLY A 312 -2.32 -9.53 17.68
N ASN A 313 -2.15 -8.34 17.10
CA ASN A 313 -2.37 -7.06 17.77
C ASN A 313 -3.74 -6.43 17.44
N MET A 314 -4.55 -7.10 16.61
CA MET A 314 -5.88 -6.61 16.25
C MET A 314 -6.95 -7.21 17.17
N ASP A 315 -7.88 -6.36 17.58
CA ASP A 315 -9.09 -6.77 18.27
C ASP A 315 -10.35 -6.44 17.46
N ALA A 316 -11.51 -6.83 17.99
CA ALA A 316 -12.80 -6.56 17.35
C ALA A 316 -13.11 -5.06 17.22
N LYS A 317 -12.55 -4.21 18.08
CA LYS A 317 -12.74 -2.75 18.05
C LYS A 317 -11.91 -2.12 16.93
N MET A 318 -10.66 -2.56 16.75
CA MET A 318 -9.78 -2.12 15.67
C MET A 318 -10.34 -2.49 14.28
N LEU A 319 -11.02 -3.63 14.17
CA LEU A 319 -11.73 -4.03 12.95
C LEU A 319 -12.95 -3.16 12.63
N CYS A 320 -13.37 -2.24 13.52
CA CYS A 320 -14.38 -1.23 13.19
C CYS A 320 -13.82 -0.05 12.38
N TYR A 321 -12.49 0.06 12.23
CA TYR A 321 -11.86 1.08 11.40
C TYR A 321 -11.72 0.56 9.95
N PRO A 322 -12.47 1.12 8.98
CA PRO A 322 -12.54 0.54 7.63
C PRO A 322 -11.20 0.50 6.90
N GLU A 323 -10.38 1.54 7.05
CA GLU A 323 -9.06 1.63 6.40
C GLU A 323 -8.10 0.55 6.89
N LEU A 324 -8.07 0.31 8.21
CA LEU A 324 -7.25 -0.73 8.82
C LEU A 324 -7.72 -2.13 8.43
N GLU A 325 -9.04 -2.34 8.45
CA GLU A 325 -9.65 -3.60 8.04
C GLU A 325 -9.33 -3.93 6.58
N GLU A 326 -9.55 -2.98 5.66
CA GLU A 326 -9.25 -3.16 4.24
C GLU A 326 -7.77 -3.46 4.01
N ALA A 327 -6.87 -2.66 4.59
CA ALA A 327 -5.44 -2.85 4.43
C ALA A 327 -4.96 -4.21 4.96
N THR A 328 -5.47 -4.64 6.12
CA THR A 328 -5.06 -5.92 6.74
C THR A 328 -5.55 -7.13 5.95
N PHE A 329 -6.82 -7.12 5.51
CA PHE A 329 -7.34 -8.24 4.73
C PHE A 329 -6.78 -8.25 3.30
N MET A 330 -6.46 -7.09 2.73
CA MET A 330 -5.68 -7.04 1.49
C MET A 330 -4.28 -7.66 1.68
N ALA A 331 -3.61 -7.35 2.79
CA ALA A 331 -2.32 -7.97 3.12
C ALA A 331 -2.44 -9.49 3.28
N LEU A 332 -3.51 -9.98 3.92
CA LEU A 332 -3.81 -11.41 4.03
C LEU A 332 -3.96 -12.09 2.66
N ASP A 333 -4.75 -11.50 1.75
CA ASP A 333 -4.96 -12.03 0.40
C ASP A 333 -3.68 -12.06 -0.42
N MET A 334 -2.94 -10.95 -0.43
CA MET A 334 -1.71 -10.82 -1.20
C MET A 334 -0.59 -11.71 -0.68
N CYS A 335 -0.46 -11.88 0.65
CA CYS A 335 0.48 -12.83 1.24
C CYS A 335 0.14 -14.27 0.88
N ALA A 336 -1.14 -14.65 0.94
CA ALA A 336 -1.57 -15.98 0.53
C ALA A 336 -1.36 -16.20 -0.98
N ASP A 337 -1.40 -15.15 -1.81
CA ASP A 337 -1.09 -15.25 -3.24
C ASP A 337 0.41 -15.46 -3.50
N SER A 338 1.23 -14.62 -2.88
CA SER A 338 2.62 -14.43 -3.29
C SER A 338 3.60 -15.30 -2.51
N PHE A 339 3.21 -15.69 -1.29
CA PHE A 339 4.05 -16.41 -0.33
C PHE A 339 3.33 -17.65 0.24
N ILE A 340 2.51 -18.32 -0.58
CA ILE A 340 1.62 -19.40 -0.11
C ILE A 340 2.33 -20.53 0.66
N SER A 341 3.55 -20.91 0.23
CA SER A 341 4.31 -21.96 0.91
C SER A 341 4.70 -21.55 2.32
N THR A 342 5.27 -20.35 2.49
CA THR A 342 5.60 -19.79 3.81
C THR A 342 4.34 -19.54 4.64
N PHE A 343 3.27 -19.04 4.02
CA PHE A 343 1.98 -18.79 4.67
C PHE A 343 1.40 -20.05 5.34
N VAL A 344 1.38 -21.17 4.61
CA VAL A 344 0.82 -22.45 5.12
C VAL A 344 1.77 -23.12 6.10
N ASN A 345 3.08 -23.09 5.84
CA ASN A 345 4.08 -23.79 6.66
C ASN A 345 4.59 -22.97 7.85
N SER A 346 4.11 -21.73 8.03
CA SER A 346 4.51 -20.86 9.14
C SER A 346 4.24 -21.52 10.50
N PRO A 347 5.16 -21.39 11.49
CA PRO A 347 4.94 -21.88 12.85
C PRO A 347 3.72 -21.24 13.52
N ASN A 348 3.32 -20.05 13.07
CA ASN A 348 2.17 -19.30 13.57
C ASN A 348 0.98 -19.30 12.59
N SER A 349 0.90 -20.32 11.72
CA SER A 349 -0.19 -20.50 10.74
C SER A 349 -1.59 -20.53 11.37
N ASN A 350 -1.71 -20.86 12.66
CA ASN A 350 -2.97 -20.77 13.41
C ASN A 350 -3.58 -19.36 13.37
N SER A 351 -2.79 -18.29 13.53
CA SER A 351 -3.30 -16.91 13.49
C SER A 351 -3.83 -16.53 12.10
N LEU A 352 -3.13 -16.96 11.05
CA LEU A 352 -3.54 -16.77 9.66
C LEU A 352 -4.84 -17.55 9.35
N HIS A 353 -4.91 -18.78 9.86
CA HIS A 353 -6.09 -19.61 9.75
C HIS A 353 -7.29 -19.00 10.50
N SER A 354 -7.10 -18.53 11.74
CA SER A 354 -8.14 -17.84 12.51
C SER A 354 -8.63 -16.56 11.82
N ALA A 355 -7.74 -15.75 11.25
CA ALA A 355 -8.11 -14.59 10.45
C ALA A 355 -8.92 -14.97 9.21
N THR A 356 -8.56 -16.08 8.55
CA THR A 356 -9.30 -16.62 7.41
C THR A 356 -10.69 -17.11 7.83
N LEU A 357 -10.82 -17.84 8.94
CA LEU A 357 -12.11 -18.28 9.48
C LEU A 357 -13.00 -17.09 9.89
N PHE A 358 -12.42 -16.06 10.51
CA PHE A 358 -13.12 -14.81 10.78
C PHE A 358 -13.64 -14.17 9.48
N ALA A 359 -12.79 -14.09 8.46
CA ALA A 359 -13.18 -13.54 7.17
C ALA A 359 -14.31 -14.35 6.51
N LEU A 360 -14.28 -15.68 6.59
CA LEU A 360 -15.34 -16.55 6.05
C LEU A 360 -16.69 -16.39 6.75
N SER A 361 -16.69 -16.03 8.04
CA SER A 361 -17.89 -15.95 8.88
C SER A 361 -18.47 -14.53 9.03
N THR A 362 -17.83 -13.53 8.42
CA THR A 362 -18.26 -12.12 8.50
C THR A 362 -19.42 -11.80 7.55
N GLU A 363 -20.23 -10.81 7.94
CA GLU A 363 -21.29 -10.24 7.12
C GLU A 363 -20.77 -9.22 6.10
N ARG A 364 -19.52 -8.77 6.27
CA ARG A 364 -18.90 -7.76 5.42
C ARG A 364 -18.46 -8.39 4.10
N ARG A 365 -19.15 -8.02 3.01
CA ARG A 365 -18.96 -8.60 1.66
C ARG A 365 -17.51 -8.65 1.19
N GLY A 366 -16.76 -7.54 1.37
CA GLY A 366 -15.38 -7.43 0.90
C GLY A 366 -14.44 -8.43 1.59
N ILE A 367 -14.55 -8.53 2.91
CA ILE A 367 -13.72 -9.42 3.72
C ILE A 367 -14.09 -10.88 3.47
N GLN A 368 -15.38 -11.19 3.36
CA GLN A 368 -15.80 -12.56 3.06
C GLN A 368 -15.24 -13.03 1.72
N ARG A 369 -15.18 -12.14 0.73
CA ARG A 369 -14.54 -12.44 -0.56
C ARG A 369 -13.05 -12.74 -0.38
N VAL A 370 -12.33 -11.92 0.40
CA VAL A 370 -10.92 -12.19 0.75
C VAL A 370 -10.76 -13.55 1.43
N GLY A 371 -11.57 -13.84 2.45
CA GLY A 371 -11.51 -15.12 3.18
C GLY A 371 -11.72 -16.32 2.25
N ILE A 372 -12.66 -16.22 1.30
CA ILE A 372 -12.89 -17.27 0.31
C ILE A 372 -11.70 -17.41 -0.64
N THR A 373 -11.15 -16.31 -1.14
CA THR A 373 -9.97 -16.32 -2.01
C THR A 373 -8.78 -16.98 -1.32
N VAL A 374 -8.45 -16.54 -0.09
CA VAL A 374 -7.36 -17.09 0.72
C VAL A 374 -7.56 -18.58 0.99
N ALA A 375 -8.75 -18.97 1.45
CA ALA A 375 -9.06 -20.38 1.72
C ALA A 375 -8.95 -21.27 0.47
N THR A 376 -9.34 -20.75 -0.71
CA THR A 376 -9.20 -21.45 -1.99
C THR A 376 -7.72 -21.65 -2.34
N LYS A 377 -6.88 -20.61 -2.22
CA LYS A 377 -5.43 -20.68 -2.47
C LYS A 377 -4.73 -21.68 -1.55
N VAL A 378 -5.06 -21.65 -0.25
CA VAL A 378 -4.56 -22.63 0.73
C VAL A 378 -4.97 -24.04 0.33
N SER A 379 -6.22 -24.22 -0.10
CA SER A 379 -6.73 -25.50 -0.57
C SER A 379 -6.01 -26.02 -1.82
N ASP A 380 -5.73 -25.15 -2.79
CA ASP A 380 -4.98 -25.49 -4.01
C ASP A 380 -3.54 -25.92 -3.65
N TYR A 381 -2.88 -25.18 -2.76
CA TYR A 381 -1.54 -25.49 -2.31
C TYR A 381 -1.46 -26.82 -1.53
N LEU A 382 -2.41 -27.09 -0.64
CA LEU A 382 -2.45 -28.35 0.13
C LEU A 382 -2.67 -29.56 -0.77
N GLU A 383 -3.46 -29.42 -1.84
CA GLU A 383 -3.63 -30.47 -2.85
C GLU A 383 -2.32 -30.71 -3.62
N TYR A 384 -1.69 -29.64 -4.11
CA TYR A 384 -0.43 -29.73 -4.85
C TYR A 384 0.71 -30.32 -4.02
N SER A 385 0.86 -29.87 -2.77
CA SER A 385 1.91 -30.31 -1.85
C SER A 385 1.67 -31.71 -1.26
N GLN A 386 0.53 -32.34 -1.55
CA GLN A 386 0.11 -33.62 -0.98
C GLN A 386 0.12 -33.64 0.56
N ALA A 387 -0.09 -32.48 1.18
CA ALA A 387 -0.05 -32.35 2.63
C ALA A 387 -1.17 -33.18 3.28
N THR A 388 -0.82 -33.90 4.35
CA THR A 388 -1.77 -34.77 5.09
C THR A 388 -2.75 -33.98 5.97
N ASN A 389 -2.43 -32.72 6.30
CA ASN A 389 -3.25 -31.89 7.19
C ASN A 389 -4.43 -31.24 6.47
N LYS A 390 -5.41 -32.07 6.05
CA LYS A 390 -6.66 -31.63 5.42
C LYS A 390 -7.69 -31.06 6.42
N LYS A 391 -7.38 -31.03 7.72
CA LYS A 391 -8.27 -30.54 8.78
C LYS A 391 -8.69 -29.08 8.55
N VAL A 392 -7.75 -28.25 8.09
CA VAL A 392 -7.98 -26.85 7.74
C VAL A 392 -9.11 -26.66 6.72
N LEU A 393 -9.24 -27.58 5.75
CA LEU A 393 -10.31 -27.52 4.74
C LEU A 393 -11.68 -27.87 5.32
N VAL A 394 -11.71 -28.81 6.26
CA VAL A 394 -12.90 -29.17 7.03
C VAL A 394 -13.36 -27.97 7.87
N ASP A 395 -12.42 -27.28 8.51
CA ASP A 395 -12.70 -26.08 9.32
C ASP A 395 -13.23 -24.91 8.46
N TYR A 396 -12.68 -24.70 7.25
CA TYR A 396 -13.21 -23.72 6.29
C TYR A 396 -14.62 -24.06 5.82
N LEU A 397 -14.85 -25.33 5.43
CA LEU A 397 -16.17 -25.78 4.99
C LEU A 397 -17.19 -25.63 6.12
N ASN A 398 -16.87 -26.08 7.32
CA ASN A 398 -17.74 -25.94 8.50
C ASN A 398 -18.06 -24.47 8.78
N THR A 399 -17.07 -23.58 8.70
CA THR A 399 -17.27 -22.15 8.94
C THR A 399 -18.19 -21.50 7.91
N ILE A 400 -18.00 -21.79 6.62
CA ILE A 400 -18.89 -21.29 5.56
C ILE A 400 -20.31 -21.82 5.75
N MET A 401 -20.47 -23.10 6.05
CA MET A 401 -21.78 -23.71 6.25
C MET A 401 -22.51 -23.12 7.47
N ASN A 402 -21.80 -22.88 8.58
CA ASN A 402 -22.34 -22.15 9.73
C ASN A 402 -22.70 -20.70 9.39
N SER A 403 -21.86 -20.01 8.60
CA SER A 403 -22.15 -18.65 8.13
C SER A 403 -23.41 -18.58 7.26
N LEU A 404 -23.72 -19.64 6.52
CA LEU A 404 -24.96 -19.76 5.74
C LEU A 404 -26.17 -20.01 6.65
N ILE A 405 -26.06 -20.86 7.68
CA ILE A 405 -27.14 -21.05 8.66
C ILE A 405 -27.51 -19.75 9.37
N LEU A 406 -26.48 -19.05 9.85
CA LEU A 406 -26.68 -17.83 10.63
C LEU A 406 -27.07 -16.62 9.77
N CYS A 407 -27.35 -16.83 8.48
CA CYS A 407 -27.69 -15.79 7.51
C CYS A 407 -26.66 -14.66 7.40
N LYS A 408 -25.42 -14.92 7.81
CA LYS A 408 -24.34 -13.93 7.80
C LYS A 408 -23.77 -13.71 6.40
N SER A 409 -23.85 -14.72 5.53
CA SER A 409 -23.31 -14.60 4.18
C SER A 409 -24.14 -13.63 3.31
N PRO A 410 -23.54 -12.62 2.66
CA PRO A 410 -24.24 -11.81 1.68
C PRO A 410 -24.75 -12.66 0.51
N THR A 411 -26.03 -12.48 0.14
CA THR A 411 -26.65 -13.17 -1.03
C THR A 411 -25.90 -12.89 -2.34
N SER A 412 -25.26 -11.72 -2.43
CA SER A 412 -24.44 -11.29 -3.56
C SER A 412 -23.13 -12.06 -3.74
N ASN A 413 -22.71 -12.87 -2.75
CA ASN A 413 -21.52 -13.73 -2.82
C ASN A 413 -21.85 -15.21 -3.11
N SER A 414 -23.12 -15.57 -3.31
CA SER A 414 -23.59 -16.96 -3.50
C SER A 414 -22.77 -17.77 -4.52
N GLN A 415 -22.38 -17.16 -5.64
CA GLN A 415 -21.53 -17.79 -6.65
C GLN A 415 -20.10 -18.09 -6.17
N ILE A 416 -19.50 -17.18 -5.39
CA ILE A 416 -18.13 -17.36 -4.89
C ILE A 416 -18.15 -18.40 -3.75
N VAL A 417 -19.18 -18.35 -2.90
CA VAL A 417 -19.40 -19.33 -1.83
C VAL A 417 -19.65 -20.73 -2.39
N SER A 418 -20.48 -20.89 -3.42
CA SER A 418 -20.74 -22.21 -4.03
C SER A 418 -19.47 -22.84 -4.59
N LYS A 419 -18.64 -22.06 -5.29
CA LYS A 419 -17.35 -22.50 -5.81
C LYS A 419 -16.40 -22.92 -4.68
N ALA A 420 -16.36 -22.16 -3.59
CA ALA A 420 -15.53 -22.49 -2.42
C ALA A 420 -15.96 -23.78 -1.75
N ILE A 421 -17.28 -23.97 -1.53
CA ILE A 421 -17.82 -25.22 -0.97
C ILE A 421 -17.44 -26.41 -1.85
N LEU A 422 -17.63 -26.29 -3.18
CA LEU A 422 -17.22 -27.34 -4.12
C LEU A 422 -15.72 -27.63 -4.04
N CYS A 423 -14.89 -26.58 -3.99
CA CYS A 423 -13.44 -26.69 -3.88
C CYS A 423 -13.02 -27.47 -2.62
N PHE A 424 -13.54 -27.11 -1.44
CA PHE A 424 -13.18 -27.79 -0.18
C PHE A 424 -13.76 -29.19 -0.09
N ALA A 425 -14.98 -29.38 -0.59
CA ALA A 425 -15.65 -30.67 -0.60
C ALA A 425 -14.92 -31.68 -1.50
N LYS A 426 -14.48 -31.28 -2.72
CA LYS A 426 -13.70 -32.15 -3.63
C LYS A 426 -12.44 -32.71 -2.98
N ARG A 427 -11.84 -31.96 -2.05
CA ARG A 427 -10.56 -32.29 -1.41
C ARG A 427 -10.74 -32.99 -0.06
N SER A 428 -11.97 -33.12 0.41
CA SER A 428 -12.36 -33.73 1.69
C SER A 428 -13.00 -35.11 1.48
N SER A 429 -13.04 -35.94 2.53
CA SER A 429 -13.76 -37.22 2.45
C SER A 429 -15.27 -37.01 2.56
N LEU A 430 -16.06 -37.86 1.89
CA LEU A 430 -17.53 -37.81 1.94
C LEU A 430 -18.05 -37.93 3.39
N SER A 431 -17.42 -38.80 4.20
CA SER A 431 -17.75 -38.95 5.62
C SER A 431 -17.54 -37.67 6.43
N CYS A 432 -16.48 -36.90 6.14
CA CYS A 432 -16.26 -35.60 6.78
C CYS A 432 -17.33 -34.59 6.36
N ILE A 433 -17.68 -34.55 5.07
CA ILE A 433 -18.72 -33.64 4.57
C ILE A 433 -20.06 -33.96 5.23
N SER A 434 -20.48 -35.24 5.26
CA SER A 434 -21.69 -35.67 5.97
C SER A 434 -21.70 -35.19 7.42
N SER A 435 -20.59 -35.42 8.14
CA SER A 435 -20.49 -35.02 9.55
C SER A 435 -20.61 -33.51 9.77
N ILE A 436 -20.14 -32.67 8.83
CA ILE A 436 -20.32 -31.21 8.89
C ILE A 436 -21.80 -30.88 8.69
N PHE A 437 -22.46 -31.45 7.69
CA PHE A 437 -23.88 -31.18 7.44
C PHE A 437 -24.77 -31.62 8.61
N ASP A 438 -24.45 -32.77 9.23
CA ASP A 438 -25.13 -33.25 10.44
C ASP A 438 -24.89 -32.31 11.64
N ALA A 439 -23.65 -31.88 11.86
CA ALA A 439 -23.29 -30.98 12.96
C ALA A 439 -23.92 -29.59 12.81
N VAL A 440 -23.96 -29.07 11.58
CA VAL A 440 -24.48 -27.75 11.23
C VAL A 440 -26.02 -27.75 11.29
N SER A 441 -26.68 -28.79 10.75
CA SER A 441 -28.15 -28.87 10.74
C SER A 441 -28.77 -29.36 12.06
N GLY A 442 -28.05 -30.14 12.86
CA GLY A 442 -28.55 -30.75 14.10
C GLY A 442 -29.22 -29.77 15.08
N PRO A 443 -28.62 -28.60 15.37
CA PRO A 443 -29.22 -27.58 16.23
C PRO A 443 -30.46 -26.89 15.64
N TYR A 444 -30.73 -27.04 14.34
CA TYR A 444 -31.79 -26.34 13.61
C TYR A 444 -32.71 -27.31 12.85
N PRO A 445 -33.56 -28.09 13.53
CA PRO A 445 -34.42 -29.09 12.91
C PRO A 445 -35.32 -28.53 11.79
N SER A 446 -35.76 -27.27 11.91
CA SER A 446 -36.58 -26.57 10.92
C SER A 446 -35.83 -26.27 9.62
N LEU A 447 -34.50 -26.16 9.66
CA LEU A 447 -33.67 -25.86 8.49
C LEU A 447 -33.12 -27.12 7.81
N ARG A 448 -33.23 -28.29 8.46
CA ARG A 448 -32.70 -29.57 7.99
C ARG A 448 -33.08 -29.93 6.54
N PRO A 449 -34.33 -29.76 6.07
CA PRO A 449 -34.69 -30.11 4.68
C PRO A 449 -33.90 -29.30 3.63
N PHE A 450 -33.56 -28.05 3.93
CA PHE A 450 -32.78 -27.19 3.03
C PHE A 450 -31.32 -27.64 2.98
N PHE A 451 -30.75 -28.06 4.12
CA PHE A 451 -29.39 -28.61 4.17
C PHE A 451 -29.28 -29.97 3.49
N GLU A 452 -30.28 -30.83 3.63
CA GLU A 452 -30.35 -32.10 2.90
C GLU A 452 -30.39 -31.86 1.38
N ALA A 453 -31.17 -30.88 0.91
CA ALA A 453 -31.19 -30.51 -0.50
C ALA A 453 -29.82 -29.98 -1.01
N ILE A 454 -29.15 -29.15 -0.22
CA ILE A 454 -27.79 -28.66 -0.53
C ILE A 454 -26.80 -29.83 -0.55
N TYR A 455 -26.86 -30.74 0.42
CA TYR A 455 -25.98 -31.90 0.52
C TYR A 455 -26.13 -32.83 -0.68
N VAL A 456 -27.36 -33.23 -1.03
CA VAL A 456 -27.63 -34.09 -2.20
C VAL A 456 -27.14 -33.43 -3.49
N SER A 457 -27.34 -32.12 -3.63
CA SER A 457 -26.85 -31.37 -4.79
C SER A 457 -25.32 -31.30 -4.84
N LEU A 458 -24.66 -31.19 -3.67
CA LEU A 458 -23.21 -31.24 -3.54
C LEU A 458 -22.66 -32.60 -3.94
N GLU A 459 -23.19 -33.70 -3.39
CA GLU A 459 -22.79 -35.07 -3.72
C GLU A 459 -22.91 -35.35 -5.23
N SER A 460 -24.04 -34.97 -5.83
CA SER A 460 -24.26 -35.11 -7.28
C SER A 460 -23.22 -34.33 -8.11
N SER A 461 -22.79 -33.16 -7.60
CA SER A 461 -21.79 -32.32 -8.27
C SER A 461 -20.36 -32.82 -8.08
N LEU A 462 -20.06 -33.45 -6.94
CA LEU A 462 -18.80 -34.14 -6.70
C LEU A 462 -18.65 -35.37 -7.61
N ALA A 463 -19.72 -36.14 -7.78
CA ALA A 463 -19.74 -37.29 -8.70
C ALA A 463 -19.58 -36.90 -10.18
N ASN A 464 -19.90 -35.66 -10.53
CA ASN A 464 -19.77 -35.10 -11.88
C ASN A 464 -18.83 -33.88 -11.89
N SER A 465 -17.65 -34.02 -11.26
CA SER A 465 -16.73 -32.92 -10.95
C SER A 465 -16.37 -32.00 -12.13
N ASP A 466 -16.36 -32.55 -13.35
CA ASP A 466 -15.92 -31.91 -14.59
C ASP A 466 -17.08 -31.25 -15.36
N SER A 467 -18.32 -31.46 -14.91
CA SER A 467 -19.51 -30.90 -15.55
C SER A 467 -19.79 -29.47 -15.05
N VAL A 468 -19.58 -28.49 -15.92
CA VAL A 468 -19.99 -27.09 -15.69
C VAL A 468 -21.49 -27.00 -15.38
N ALA A 469 -22.30 -27.88 -15.99
CA ALA A 469 -23.73 -27.94 -15.73
C ALA A 469 -24.05 -28.41 -14.30
N ALA A 470 -23.29 -29.37 -13.75
CA ALA A 470 -23.46 -29.83 -12.37
C ALA A 470 -23.09 -28.72 -11.37
N GLN A 471 -21.99 -28.01 -11.62
CA GLN A 471 -21.57 -26.89 -10.78
C GLN A 471 -22.59 -25.74 -10.77
N ARG A 472 -23.18 -25.40 -11.92
CA ARG A 472 -24.27 -24.40 -12.01
C ARG A 472 -25.52 -24.84 -11.26
N LYS A 473 -25.91 -26.12 -11.37
CA LYS A 473 -27.04 -26.67 -10.62
C LYS A 473 -26.82 -26.56 -9.10
N PHE A 474 -25.60 -26.83 -8.63
CA PHE A 474 -25.27 -26.64 -7.21
C PHE A 474 -25.36 -25.17 -6.79
N GLU A 475 -24.83 -24.25 -7.60
CA GLU A 475 -24.94 -22.81 -7.34
C GLU A 475 -26.41 -22.35 -7.24
N GLU A 476 -27.26 -22.77 -8.17
CA GLU A 476 -28.70 -22.48 -8.16
C GLU A 476 -29.41 -23.08 -6.94
N CYS A 477 -29.08 -24.33 -6.60
CA CYS A 477 -29.61 -25.00 -5.41
C CYS A 477 -29.22 -24.25 -4.13
N LEU A 478 -27.95 -23.89 -3.98
CA LEU A 478 -27.44 -23.15 -2.83
C LEU A 478 -28.12 -21.78 -2.72
N LYS A 479 -28.23 -21.04 -3.82
CA LYS A 479 -28.87 -19.71 -3.85
C LYS A 479 -30.35 -19.79 -3.47
N THR A 480 -31.07 -20.79 -3.98
CA THR A 480 -32.50 -20.98 -3.70
C THR A 480 -32.71 -21.33 -2.24
N ASN A 481 -32.00 -22.35 -1.73
CA ASN A 481 -32.13 -22.79 -0.33
C ASN A 481 -31.66 -21.72 0.66
N PHE A 482 -30.59 -20.98 0.35
CA PHE A 482 -30.14 -19.88 1.21
C PHE A 482 -31.16 -18.73 1.29
N SER A 483 -31.81 -18.40 0.16
CA SER A 483 -32.88 -17.39 0.15
C SER A 483 -34.07 -17.83 1.01
N LEU A 484 -34.40 -19.13 1.01
CA LEU A 484 -35.46 -19.70 1.83
C LEU A 484 -35.07 -19.76 3.32
N ILE A 485 -33.83 -20.15 3.64
CA ILE A 485 -33.30 -20.12 5.01
C ILE A 485 -33.37 -18.69 5.57
N LYS A 486 -32.98 -17.69 4.76
CA LYS A 486 -33.07 -16.28 5.16
C LYS A 486 -34.52 -15.85 5.42
N ALA A 487 -35.47 -16.27 4.59
CA ALA A 487 -36.89 -15.97 4.79
C ALA A 487 -37.47 -16.63 6.05
N ILE A 488 -36.99 -17.82 6.42
CA ILE A 488 -37.43 -18.55 7.62
C ILE A 488 -36.83 -17.93 8.90
N ASN A 489 -35.58 -17.47 8.85
CA ASN A 489 -34.86 -16.86 9.96
C ASN A 489 -35.13 -15.36 10.15
N GLY A 490 -36.15 -14.78 9.48
CA GLY A 490 -36.35 -13.33 9.28
C GLY A 490 -35.86 -12.42 10.42
N LEU A 491 -34.98 -11.43 10.20
CA LEU A 491 -35.06 -10.28 9.28
C LEU A 491 -36.15 -10.27 8.21
#